data_AF-A0A1M5TDG9-F1
#
_entry.id   AF-A0A1M5TDG9-F1
#
_cell.length_a   1.000
_cell.length_b   1.000
_cell.length_c   1.000
_cell.angle_alpha   90.00
_cell.angle_beta   90.00
_cell.angle_gamma   90.00
#
_symmetry.space_group_name_H-M   'P 1'
#
loop_
_entity.id
_entity.type
_entity.pdbx_description
1 polymer ?
#
loop_
_entity_poly.entity_id
_entity_poly.type
_entity_poly.pdbx_seq_one_letter_code
_entity_poly.pdbx_strand_id
1 'polypeptide(L)' 'MAKIKISTTDLVWIFTEKLRSFDECFPGTDIAIVPSKDGWTAVTGSRRRIEHPGYARRIGQIQKQLREIYVLAKD' A
#
# COMPACT_ATOMS: atom_id res chain seq x y z
N MET A 1 -19.04 -4.05 -7.29
CA MET A 1 -18.36 -3.73 -8.56
C MET A 1 -17.26 -4.74 -8.80
N ALA A 2 -16.97 -5.07 -10.06
CA ALA A 2 -15.80 -5.88 -10.39
C ALA A 2 -14.53 -5.07 -10.10
N LYS A 3 -13.52 -5.70 -9.48
CA LYS A 3 -12.23 -5.04 -9.22
C LYS A 3 -11.44 -4.86 -10.51
N ILE A 4 -10.70 -3.77 -10.60
CA ILE A 4 -9.83 -3.42 -11.71
C ILE A 4 -8.50 -4.19 -11.57
N LYS A 5 -8.05 -4.83 -12.64
CA LYS A 5 -6.71 -5.44 -12.68
C LYS A 5 -5.66 -4.34 -12.81
N ILE A 6 -4.59 -4.43 -12.01
CA ILE A 6 -3.51 -3.45 -12.00
C ILE A 6 -2.15 -4.15 -11.91
N SER A 7 -1.12 -3.56 -12.52
CA SER A 7 0.25 -4.04 -12.34
C SER A 7 0.73 -3.75 -10.91
N THR A 8 1.71 -4.53 -10.43
CA THR A 8 2.34 -4.27 -9.13
C THR A 8 2.98 -2.88 -9.10
N THR A 9 3.63 -2.46 -10.20
CA THR A 9 4.30 -1.16 -10.33
C THR A 9 3.33 0.00 -10.22
N ASP A 10 2.21 -0.04 -10.96
CA ASP A 10 1.20 1.02 -10.91
C ASP A 10 0.53 1.08 -9.54
N LEU A 11 0.29 -0.08 -8.92
CA LEU A 11 -0.29 -0.12 -7.59
C LEU A 11 0.67 0.46 -6.53
N VAL A 12 1.97 0.17 -6.61
CA VAL A 12 2.99 0.80 -5.76
C VAL A 12 2.98 2.32 -5.94
N TRP A 13 2.90 2.81 -7.19
CA TRP A 13 2.84 4.24 -7.48
C TRP A 13 1.61 4.91 -6.86
N ILE A 14 0.41 4.38 -7.11
CA ILE A 14 -0.85 4.90 -6.53
C ILE A 14 -0.81 4.88 -5.01
N PHE A 15 -0.28 3.80 -4.42
CA PHE A 15 -0.17 3.68 -2.97
C PHE A 15 0.75 4.76 -2.39
N THR A 16 1.89 4.99 -3.03
CA THR A 16 2.88 5.98 -2.62
C THR A 16 2.34 7.40 -2.73
N GLU A 17 1.64 7.72 -3.83
CA GLU A 17 1.00 9.02 -4.02
C GLU A 17 -0.08 9.29 -2.98
N LYS A 18 -0.92 8.28 -2.65
CA LYS A 18 -1.89 8.42 -1.55
C LYS A 18 -1.21 8.64 -0.21
N LEU A 19 -0.08 7.99 0.06
CA LEU A 19 0.64 8.21 1.31
C LEU A 19 1.26 9.60 1.41
N ARG A 20 1.79 10.14 0.31
CA ARG A 20 2.35 11.50 0.27
C ARG A 20 1.34 12.60 0.58
N SER A 21 0.04 12.35 0.39
CA SER A 21 -1.01 13.29 0.80
C SER A 21 -1.18 13.44 2.31
N PHE A 22 -0.47 12.63 3.12
CA PHE A 22 -0.47 12.74 4.57
C PHE A 22 0.86 13.37 5.04
N ASP A 23 0.78 14.45 5.82
CA ASP A 23 1.96 15.17 6.36
C ASP A 23 2.87 14.28 7.24
N GLU A 24 2.33 13.18 7.76
CA GLU A 24 3.06 12.18 8.55
C GLU A 24 3.97 11.27 7.70
N CYS A 25 3.93 11.39 6.37
CA CYS A 25 4.66 10.52 5.46
C CYS A 25 6.04 11.09 5.14
N PHE A 26 7.05 10.65 5.88
CA PHE A 26 8.44 11.05 5.64
C PHE A 26 8.97 10.56 4.29
N PRO A 27 9.79 11.37 3.59
CA PRO A 27 10.52 10.89 2.41
C PRO A 27 11.39 9.67 2.77
N GLY A 28 11.46 8.71 1.84
CA GLY A 28 12.27 7.49 1.98
C GLY A 28 11.61 6.32 2.70
N THR A 29 10.27 6.26 2.73
CA THR A 29 9.59 5.09 3.31
C THR A 29 9.38 4.02 2.25
N ASP A 30 10.19 2.97 2.30
CA ASP A 30 10.07 1.85 1.38
C ASP A 30 8.80 1.05 1.70
N ILE A 31 7.93 0.96 0.68
CA ILE A 31 6.77 0.09 0.67
C ILE A 31 6.90 -0.88 -0.50
N ALA A 32 6.69 -2.14 -0.18
CA ALA A 32 6.52 -3.20 -1.17
C ALA A 32 5.05 -3.61 -1.21
N ILE A 33 4.53 -3.85 -2.41
CA ILE A 33 3.27 -4.56 -2.61
C ILE A 33 3.62 -6.00 -2.99
N VAL A 34 3.14 -6.96 -2.21
CA VAL A 34 3.42 -8.38 -2.44
C VAL A 34 2.11 -9.16 -2.60
N PRO A 35 2.05 -10.20 -3.45
CA PRO A 35 0.92 -11.11 -3.50
C PRO A 35 0.65 -11.74 -2.13
N SER A 36 -0.63 -11.91 -1.80
CA SER A 36 -1.05 -12.61 -0.57
C SER A 36 -2.34 -13.38 -0.78
N LYS A 37 -2.74 -14.21 0.18
CA LYS A 37 -3.97 -15.02 0.08
C LYS A 37 -5.23 -14.18 -0.18
N ASP A 38 -5.23 -12.93 0.28
CA ASP A 38 -6.33 -11.98 0.12
C ASP A 38 -6.16 -11.06 -1.12
N GLY A 39 -5.27 -11.42 -2.04
CA GLY A 39 -4.91 -10.63 -3.22
C GLY A 39 -3.49 -10.08 -3.12
N TRP A 40 -3.31 -9.03 -2.31
CA TRP A 40 -2.00 -8.37 -2.15
C TRP A 40 -1.91 -7.61 -0.84
N THR A 41 -0.71 -7.45 -0.29
CA THR A 41 -0.46 -6.75 0.98
C THR A 41 0.63 -5.69 0.81
N ALA A 42 0.44 -4.53 1.42
CA ALA A 42 1.47 -3.52 1.55
C ALA A 42 2.37 -3.82 2.76
N VAL A 43 3.67 -3.86 2.53
CA VAL A 43 4.68 -4.21 3.52
C VAL A 43 5.67 -3.06 3.65
N THR A 44 6.03 -2.71 4.87
CA THR A 44 7.10 -1.76 5.17
C THR A 44 8.03 -2.33 6.25
N GLY A 45 9.20 -1.73 6.44
CA GLY A 45 10.19 -2.18 7.43
C GLY A 45 9.59 -2.31 8.84
N SER A 46 9.97 -3.36 9.57
CA SER A 46 9.51 -3.60 10.95
C SER A 46 9.87 -2.44 11.88
N ARG A 47 11.10 -1.92 11.77
CA ARG A 47 11.58 -0.77 12.53
C ARG A 47 10.71 0.48 12.33
N ARG A 48 10.40 0.83 11.07
CA ARG A 48 9.52 1.95 10.69
C ARG A 48 8.11 1.79 11.28
N ARG A 49 7.56 0.56 11.31
CA ARG A 49 6.23 0.30 11.91
C ARG A 49 6.21 0.58 13.41
N ILE A 50 7.30 0.29 14.12
CA ILE A 50 7.42 0.51 15.56
C ILE A 50 7.64 2.00 15.85
N GLU A 51 8.53 2.66 15.10
CA GLU A 51 8.87 4.07 15.27
C GLU A 51 7.72 5.02 14.86
N HIS A 52 6.88 4.61 13.89
CA HIS A 52 5.80 5.41 13.35
C HIS A 52 4.46 4.64 13.27
N PRO A 53 3.76 4.44 14.41
CA PRO A 53 2.50 3.71 14.43
C PRO A 53 1.37 4.39 13.64
N GLY A 54 1.37 5.73 13.57
CA GLY A 54 0.44 6.50 12.72
C GLY A 54 0.59 6.14 11.25
N TYR A 55 1.82 6.05 10.78
CA TYR A 55 2.15 5.63 9.42
C TYR A 55 1.68 4.21 9.10
N ALA A 56 1.92 3.26 10.02
CA ALA A 56 1.43 1.88 9.87
C ALA A 56 -0.10 1.82 9.78
N ARG A 57 -0.81 2.64 10.56
CA ARG A 57 -2.27 2.78 10.49
C ARG A 57 -2.73 3.33 9.14
N ARG A 58 -2.04 4.33 8.59
CA ARG A 58 -2.34 4.90 7.26
C ARG A 58 -2.15 3.89 6.15
N ILE A 59 -1.07 3.10 6.17
CA ILE A 59 -0.87 1.99 5.23
C ILE A 59 -2.08 1.04 5.28
N GLY A 60 -2.53 0.64 6.47
CA GLY A 60 -3.70 -0.24 6.60
C GLY A 60 -4.98 0.36 6.00
N GLN A 61 -5.22 1.66 6.21
CA GLN A 61 -6.38 2.37 5.65
C GLN A 61 -6.33 2.42 4.11
N ILE A 62 -5.19 2.79 3.53
CA ILE A 62 -5.00 2.86 2.09
C ILE A 62 -5.10 1.47 1.47
N GLN A 63 -4.50 0.46 2.10
CA GLN A 63 -4.62 -0.93 1.64
C GLN A 63 -6.09 -1.37 1.58
N LYS A 64 -6.88 -1.09 2.63
CA LYS A 64 -8.30 -1.45 2.65
C LYS A 64 -9.06 -0.78 1.50
N GLN A 65 -8.87 0.52 1.32
CA GLN A 65 -9.51 1.29 0.24
C GLN A 65 -9.12 0.78 -1.14
N LEU A 66 -7.82 0.59 -1.40
CA LEU A 66 -7.35 0.15 -2.71
C LEU A 66 -7.71 -1.31 -2.99
N ARG A 67 -7.84 -2.18 -1.99
CA ARG A 67 -8.31 -3.56 -2.17
C ARG A 67 -9.78 -3.65 -2.57
N GLU A 68 -10.60 -2.64 -2.31
CA GLU A 68 -11.98 -2.59 -2.80
C GLU A 68 -12.03 -2.30 -4.31
N ILE A 69 -11.00 -1.64 -4.85
CA ILE A 69 -10.94 -1.17 -6.23
C ILE A 69 -10.07 -2.08 -7.09
N TYR A 70 -8.92 -2.54 -6.57
CA TYR A 70 -7.85 -3.15 -7.35
C TYR A 70 -7.53 -4.59 -6.94
N VAL A 71 -7.21 -5.40 -7.94
CA VAL A 71 -6.60 -6.73 -7.80
C VAL A 71 -5.35 -6.77 -8.67
N LEU A 72 -4.30 -7.47 -8.24
CA LEU A 72 -3.11 -7.62 -9.06
C LEU A 72 -3.47 -8.36 -10.36
N ALA A 73 -3.00 -7.85 -11.49
CA ALA A 73 -2.92 -8.63 -12.71
C ALA A 73 -2.01 -9.84 -12.46
N LYS A 74 -2.36 -11.01 -13.03
CA LYS A 74 -1.34 -12.04 -13.19
C LYS A 74 -0.32 -11.47 -14.16
N ASP A 75 0.93 -11.39 -13.74
CA ASP A 75 2.06 -11.17 -14.65
C ASP A 75 2.05 -12.22 -15.78
#